data_AF-T0ZIQ7-F1
#
_entry.id   AF-T0ZIQ7-F1
#
_cell.length_a   1.000
_cell.length_b   1.000
_cell.length_c   1.000
_cell.angle_alpha   90.00
_cell.angle_beta   90.00
_cell.angle_gamma   90.00
#
_symmetry.space_group_name_H-M   'P 1'
#
loop_
_entity.id
_entity.type
_entity.pdbx_description
1 polymer ?
#
loop_
_entity_poly.entity_id
_entity_poly.type
_entity_poly.pdbx_seq_one_letter_code
_entity_poly.pdbx_strand_id
1 'polypeptide(L)'
;MPESNPKVPPLSKGEEGPAGDGRGERFRGARSFESQPTTLAPLGSYDLPESRIYRLKNKFLGKPLVNEDLKGERLGNFTAMAVLSSDVISSSAYATEEILTILVPVIGVAAFSMVLPISILILIILVTVAASYFQVIKAYPKAGGAYVVARDNFGPRIAQIAAVAIMIDYTITVAVSVAAGVDAI
;
A
#
# COMPACT_ATOMS: atom_id res chain seq x y z
N MET A 1 -51.01 -27.03 22.27
CA MET A 1 -50.97 -27.81 21.02
C MET A 1 -52.35 -27.75 20.38
N PRO A 2 -52.52 -27.75 19.04
CA PRO A 2 -51.60 -27.37 17.95
C PRO A 2 -52.27 -26.58 16.79
N GLU A 3 -51.47 -26.17 15.78
CA GLU A 3 -51.77 -26.01 14.33
C GLU A 3 -52.89 -25.06 13.84
N SER A 4 -52.86 -24.38 12.69
CA SER A 4 -52.01 -24.43 11.48
C SER A 4 -52.36 -23.23 10.57
N ASN A 5 -51.34 -22.73 9.88
CA ASN A 5 -51.27 -22.03 8.58
C ASN A 5 -52.58 -21.75 7.78
N PRO A 6 -52.79 -20.54 7.21
CA PRO A 6 -53.81 -20.36 6.18
C PRO A 6 -53.34 -20.92 4.83
N LYS A 7 -54.03 -21.99 4.40
CA LYS A 7 -53.94 -22.66 3.10
C LYS A 7 -54.78 -21.91 2.08
N VAL A 8 -54.17 -21.42 1.00
CA VAL A 8 -54.87 -20.77 -0.13
C VAL A 8 -55.43 -21.86 -1.07
N PRO A 9 -56.75 -21.88 -1.38
CA PRO A 9 -57.32 -22.74 -2.43
C PRO A 9 -57.50 -22.02 -3.78
N PRO A 10 -57.65 -22.78 -4.89
CA PRO A 10 -57.34 -22.38 -6.27
C PRO A 10 -58.59 -21.99 -7.08
N LEU A 11 -58.41 -21.62 -8.36
CA LEU A 11 -59.34 -21.70 -9.52
C LEU A 11 -58.75 -20.77 -10.60
N SER A 12 -58.83 -20.94 -11.91
CA SER A 12 -59.17 -22.00 -12.86
C SER A 12 -58.89 -21.37 -14.24
N LYS A 13 -58.52 -22.18 -15.22
CA LYS A 13 -58.32 -21.81 -16.63
C LYS A 13 -59.46 -20.97 -17.22
N GLY A 14 -59.09 -20.04 -18.10
CA GLY A 14 -59.86 -19.56 -19.26
C GLY A 14 -58.82 -19.14 -20.30
N GLU A 15 -58.51 -20.01 -21.27
CA GLU A 15 -59.19 -20.15 -22.57
C GLU A 15 -58.92 -18.97 -23.52
N GLU A 16 -58.52 -19.40 -24.71
CA GLU A 16 -57.93 -18.70 -25.83
C GLU A 16 -58.92 -17.76 -26.54
N GLY A 17 -58.38 -16.73 -27.20
CA GLY A 17 -59.07 -15.98 -28.26
C GLY A 17 -58.08 -15.53 -29.34
N PRO A 18 -58.46 -15.53 -30.64
CA PRO A 18 -57.54 -15.94 -31.70
C PRO A 18 -57.21 -14.88 -32.77
N ALA A 19 -56.18 -15.22 -33.55
CA ALA A 19 -56.03 -15.03 -35.00
C ALA A 19 -55.84 -13.63 -35.64
N GLY A 20 -54.69 -13.51 -36.32
CA GLY A 20 -54.45 -12.71 -37.53
C GLY A 20 -53.92 -11.30 -37.27
N ASP A 21 -53.03 -10.72 -38.07
CA ASP A 21 -52.30 -11.12 -39.27
C ASP A 21 -51.27 -10.02 -39.54
N GLY A 22 -50.09 -10.41 -40.01
CA GLY A 22 -49.30 -9.63 -40.96
C GLY A 22 -48.63 -8.34 -40.47
N ARG A 23 -47.31 -8.43 -40.23
CA ARG A 23 -46.28 -7.96 -41.19
C ARG A 23 -44.95 -7.60 -40.52
N GLY A 24 -43.86 -8.15 -41.07
CA GLY A 24 -42.57 -7.46 -41.15
C GLY A 24 -41.58 -7.78 -40.03
N GLU A 25 -40.96 -8.96 -39.98
CA GLU A 25 -39.76 -9.27 -40.77
C GLU A 25 -38.70 -8.15 -40.75
N ARG A 26 -38.32 -7.65 -39.58
CA ARG A 26 -37.02 -6.97 -39.38
C ARG A 26 -36.50 -7.35 -38.00
N PHE A 27 -35.22 -7.71 -37.93
CA PHE A 27 -34.48 -8.11 -36.71
C PHE A 27 -34.55 -9.59 -36.30
N ARG A 28 -34.60 -10.51 -37.27
CA ARG A 28 -34.09 -11.87 -37.09
C ARG A 28 -32.61 -11.91 -37.46
N GLY A 29 -31.76 -11.51 -36.51
CA GLY A 29 -30.31 -11.42 -36.71
C GLY A 29 -29.50 -11.33 -35.43
N ALA A 30 -30.04 -11.80 -34.30
CA ALA A 30 -29.24 -12.09 -33.13
C ALA A 30 -28.48 -13.39 -33.41
N ARG A 31 -27.31 -13.27 -34.06
CA ARG A 31 -26.29 -14.31 -34.01
C ARG A 31 -25.97 -14.50 -32.54
N SER A 32 -26.40 -15.63 -31.97
CA SER A 32 -25.83 -16.18 -30.77
C SER A 32 -24.32 -16.16 -30.94
N PHE A 33 -23.66 -15.23 -30.26
CA PHE A 33 -22.22 -15.24 -30.13
C PHE A 33 -21.95 -16.37 -29.14
N GLU A 34 -21.97 -17.59 -29.66
CA GLU A 34 -21.49 -18.77 -28.97
C GLU A 34 -20.03 -18.48 -28.65
N SER A 35 -19.76 -18.16 -27.39
CA SER A 35 -18.42 -18.03 -26.86
C SER A 35 -17.78 -19.41 -26.89
N GLN A 36 -17.31 -19.82 -28.08
CA GLN A 36 -16.33 -20.88 -28.20
C GLN A 36 -15.17 -20.46 -27.30
N PRO A 37 -14.81 -21.24 -26.26
CA PRO A 37 -13.49 -21.11 -25.70
C PRO A 37 -12.56 -21.44 -26.87
N THR A 38 -11.93 -20.43 -27.46
CA THR A 38 -10.81 -20.65 -28.37
C THR A 38 -9.77 -21.37 -27.53
N THR A 39 -9.74 -22.70 -27.66
CA THR A 39 -8.68 -23.53 -27.12
C THR A 39 -7.41 -23.05 -27.79
N LEU A 40 -6.72 -22.10 -27.15
CA LEU A 40 -5.40 -21.67 -27.58
C LEU A 40 -4.55 -22.94 -27.57
N ALA A 41 -4.09 -23.33 -28.76
CA ALA A 41 -3.13 -24.42 -28.91
C ALA A 41 -2.02 -24.26 -27.85
N PRO A 42 -1.53 -25.35 -27.25
CA PRO A 42 -0.51 -25.24 -26.21
C PRO A 42 0.63 -24.40 -26.77
N LEU A 43 0.84 -23.22 -26.19
CA LEU A 43 1.97 -22.36 -26.56
C LEU A 43 3.20 -23.21 -26.27
N GLY A 44 3.79 -23.74 -27.35
CA GLY A 44 5.00 -24.53 -27.26
C GLY A 44 5.98 -23.78 -26.38
N SER A 45 6.59 -24.50 -25.45
CA SER A 45 7.69 -24.01 -24.63
C SER A 45 8.67 -23.28 -25.53
N TYR A 46 8.65 -21.95 -25.48
CA TYR A 46 9.57 -21.11 -26.23
C TYR A 46 10.95 -21.33 -25.61
N ASP A 47 11.72 -22.26 -26.17
CA ASP A 47 13.16 -22.41 -25.89
C ASP A 47 13.87 -21.20 -26.52
N LEU A 48 13.87 -20.09 -25.78
CA LEU A 48 14.65 -18.92 -26.14
C LEU A 48 16.13 -19.31 -26.03
N PRO A 49 16.96 -19.09 -27.06
CA PRO A 49 18.39 -19.34 -26.96
C PRO A 49 18.97 -18.43 -25.89
N GLU A 50 19.26 -18.98 -24.71
CA GLU A 50 19.90 -18.26 -23.62
C GLU A 50 21.29 -17.79 -24.06
N SER A 51 21.38 -16.54 -24.52
CA SER A 51 22.64 -15.88 -24.77
C SER A 51 23.53 -16.00 -23.53
N ARG A 52 24.83 -16.30 -23.69
CA ARG A 52 25.76 -16.37 -22.55
C ARG A 52 25.78 -15.08 -21.72
N ILE A 53 25.48 -13.96 -22.37
CA ILE A 53 25.29 -12.65 -21.75
C ILE A 53 24.08 -12.67 -20.82
N TYR A 54 22.99 -13.32 -21.21
CA TYR A 54 21.80 -13.49 -20.39
C TYR A 54 22.08 -14.36 -19.15
N ARG A 55 22.83 -15.47 -19.27
CA ARG A 55 23.25 -16.27 -18.10
C ARG A 55 24.17 -15.51 -17.15
N LEU A 56 25.09 -14.72 -17.69
CA LEU A 56 25.97 -13.89 -16.86
C LEU A 56 25.18 -12.79 -16.15
N LYS A 57 24.24 -12.15 -16.85
CA LYS A 57 23.30 -11.19 -16.25
C LYS A 57 22.42 -11.86 -15.20
N ASN A 58 21.91 -13.08 -15.42
CA ASN A 58 21.11 -13.82 -14.44
C ASN A 58 21.91 -14.20 -13.18
N LYS A 59 23.22 -14.47 -13.35
CA LYS A 59 24.11 -14.79 -12.23
C LYS A 59 24.46 -13.54 -11.41
N PHE A 60 24.51 -12.36 -12.03
CA PHE A 60 24.84 -11.10 -11.37
C PHE A 60 23.63 -10.34 -10.81
N LEU A 61 22.51 -10.35 -11.53
CA LEU A 61 21.28 -9.64 -11.18
C LEU A 61 20.20 -10.55 -10.55
N GLY A 62 20.38 -11.87 -10.57
CA GLY A 62 19.35 -12.83 -10.16
C GLY A 62 18.35 -13.17 -11.28
N LYS A 63 17.58 -14.25 -11.09
CA LYS A 63 16.51 -14.67 -12.02
C LYS A 63 15.50 -13.52 -12.18
N PRO A 64 15.00 -13.22 -13.39
CA PRO A 64 13.92 -12.25 -13.57
C PRO A 64 12.69 -12.76 -12.82
N LEU A 65 12.37 -12.11 -11.71
CA LEU A 65 11.13 -12.37 -11.00
C LEU A 65 9.97 -11.82 -11.83
N VAL A 66 9.15 -12.74 -12.33
CA VAL A 66 7.86 -12.45 -12.95
C VAL A 66 7.00 -11.73 -11.90
N ASN A 67 6.44 -10.57 -12.27
CA ASN A 67 5.71 -9.65 -11.38
C ASN A 67 4.55 -10.28 -10.58
N GLU A 68 4.14 -11.50 -10.91
CA GLU A 68 3.07 -12.24 -10.24
C GLU A 68 3.50 -12.92 -8.94
N ASP A 69 4.81 -13.21 -8.75
CA ASP A 69 5.36 -13.81 -7.51
C ASP A 69 5.90 -12.78 -6.50
N LEU A 70 6.04 -11.51 -6.91
CA LEU A 70 6.52 -10.40 -6.05
C LEU A 70 5.51 -9.97 -4.97
N LYS A 71 4.24 -10.40 -5.05
CA LYS A 71 3.22 -10.07 -4.04
C LYS A 71 3.45 -10.78 -2.69
N GLY A 72 4.31 -11.80 -2.65
CA GLY A 72 4.59 -12.61 -1.47
C GLY A 72 5.93 -12.32 -0.76
N GLU A 73 6.87 -11.62 -1.41
CA GLU A 73 8.14 -11.26 -0.76
C GLU A 73 7.93 -10.09 0.21
N ARG A 74 7.53 -10.45 1.43
CA ARG A 74 7.70 -9.58 2.59
C ARG A 74 9.20 -9.33 2.75
N LEU A 75 9.63 -8.06 2.65
CA LEU A 75 10.98 -7.70 3.05
C LEU A 75 11.26 -8.30 4.43
N GLY A 76 12.38 -9.01 4.55
CA GLY A 76 12.80 -9.59 5.82
C GLY A 76 12.83 -8.51 6.90
N ASN A 77 12.44 -8.87 8.13
CA ASN A 77 12.31 -7.93 9.25
C ASN A 77 13.55 -7.02 9.43
N PHE A 78 14.74 -7.53 9.12
CA PHE A 78 15.98 -6.76 9.15
C PHE A 78 15.99 -5.58 8.19
N THR A 79 15.62 -5.78 6.92
CA THR A 79 15.62 -4.71 5.92
C THR A 79 14.56 -3.65 6.25
N ALA A 80 13.40 -4.09 6.74
CA ALA A 80 12.35 -3.18 7.19
C ALA A 80 12.80 -2.32 8.39
N MET A 81 13.48 -2.93 9.37
CA MET A 81 14.03 -2.18 10.50
C MET A 81 15.16 -1.24 10.09
N ALA A 82 16.00 -1.63 9.12
CA ALA A 82 17.08 -0.78 8.62
C ALA A 82 16.54 0.50 7.98
N VAL A 83 15.54 0.39 7.09
CA VAL A 83 14.95 1.56 6.42
C VAL A 83 14.21 2.46 7.40
N LEU A 84 13.40 1.88 8.31
CA LEU A 84 12.69 2.67 9.33
C LEU A 84 13.64 3.42 10.27
N SER A 85 14.75 2.79 10.66
CA SER A 85 15.74 3.44 11.52
C SER A 85 16.50 4.55 10.78
N SER A 86 16.75 4.38 9.48
CA SER A 86 17.46 5.38 8.67
C SER A 86 16.74 6.72 8.62
N ASP A 87 15.42 6.69 8.52
CA ASP A 87 14.58 7.91 8.47
C ASP A 87 14.66 8.72 9.77
N VAL A 88 14.58 8.04 10.92
CA VAL A 88 14.72 8.64 12.24
C VAL A 88 16.13 9.17 12.48
N ILE A 89 17.16 8.43 12.05
CA ILE A 89 18.56 8.85 12.20
C ILE A 89 18.83 10.08 11.34
N SER A 90 18.36 10.12 10.09
CA SER A 90 18.55 11.26 9.19
C SER A 90 17.95 12.54 9.77
N SER A 91 16.73 12.47 10.31
CA SER A 91 16.05 13.64 10.87
C SER A 91 16.70 14.16 12.16
N SER A 92 17.23 13.26 13.01
CA SER A 92 17.88 13.66 14.27
C SER A 92 19.32 14.14 14.08
N ALA A 93 20.04 13.63 13.08
CA ALA A 93 21.42 14.04 12.78
C ALA A 93 21.52 15.52 12.38
N TYR A 94 20.60 15.99 11.53
CA TYR A 94 20.57 17.41 11.13
C TYR A 94 19.99 18.32 12.22
N ALA A 95 19.01 17.84 12.99
CA ALA A 95 18.32 18.67 13.99
C ALA A 95 19.27 19.26 15.04
N THR A 96 20.27 18.52 15.50
CA THR A 96 21.20 19.01 16.53
C THR A 96 22.13 20.11 16.02
N GLU A 97 22.58 20.01 14.78
CA GLU A 97 23.43 21.02 14.15
C GLU A 97 22.64 22.31 13.91
N GLU A 98 21.44 22.19 13.37
CA GLU A 98 20.60 23.34 13.06
C GLU A 98 20.18 24.11 14.33
N ILE A 99 19.88 23.40 15.42
CA ILE A 99 19.63 24.01 16.73
C ILE A 99 20.83 24.85 17.18
N LEU A 100 22.05 24.33 17.04
CA LEU A 100 23.26 25.06 17.45
C LEU A 100 23.54 26.25 16.54
N THR A 101 23.43 26.07 15.23
CA THR A 101 23.65 27.14 14.24
C THR A 101 22.73 28.34 14.47
N ILE A 102 21.48 28.10 14.88
CA ILE A 102 20.52 29.18 15.19
C ILE A 102 20.74 29.76 16.59
N LEU A 103 21.05 28.94 17.59
CA LEU A 103 21.09 29.38 19.00
C LEU A 103 22.41 30.05 19.40
N VAL A 104 23.53 29.63 18.80
CA VAL A 104 24.87 30.20 19.03
C VAL A 104 24.97 31.70 18.73
N PRO A 105 24.47 32.24 17.60
CA PRO A 105 24.55 33.68 17.33
C PRO A 105 23.65 34.52 18.25
N VAL A 106 22.59 33.94 18.81
CA VAL A 106 21.61 34.67 19.66
C VAL A 106 22.01 34.66 21.14
N ILE A 107 22.53 33.53 21.64
CA ILE A 107 22.73 33.29 23.08
C ILE A 107 24.22 33.00 23.42
N GLY A 108 25.08 32.77 22.42
CA GLY A 108 26.51 32.52 22.61
C GLY A 108 26.77 31.24 23.40
N VAL A 109 27.75 31.26 24.31
CA VAL A 109 28.16 30.09 25.12
C VAL A 109 27.02 29.54 26.01
N ALA A 110 26.03 30.37 26.37
CA ALA A 110 24.86 29.92 27.13
C ALA A 110 23.91 29.00 26.32
N ALA A 111 24.09 28.91 24.98
CA ALA A 111 23.35 27.97 24.14
C ALA A 111 23.63 26.51 24.55
N PHE A 112 24.86 26.18 24.96
CA PHE A 112 25.20 24.83 25.43
C PHE A 112 24.41 24.40 26.67
N SER A 113 24.08 25.35 27.56
CA SER A 113 23.21 25.08 28.71
C SER A 113 21.74 24.91 28.35
N MET A 114 21.28 25.47 27.22
CA MET A 114 19.91 25.28 26.70
C MET A 114 19.77 24.04 25.80
N VAL A 115 20.82 23.61 25.12
CA VAL A 115 20.82 22.40 24.29
C VAL A 115 20.55 21.15 25.11
N LEU A 116 21.06 21.09 26.33
CA LEU A 116 20.82 19.99 27.28
C LEU A 116 19.33 19.79 27.61
N PRO A 117 18.58 20.80 28.13
CA PRO A 117 17.16 20.65 28.41
C PRO A 117 16.32 20.44 27.14
N ILE A 118 16.68 21.04 26.00
CA ILE A 118 16.00 20.78 24.72
C ILE A 118 16.18 19.33 24.28
N SER A 119 17.40 18.79 24.39
CA SER A 119 17.67 17.38 24.07
C SER A 119 16.89 16.43 24.98
N ILE A 120 16.79 16.72 26.28
CA ILE A 120 15.97 15.94 27.22
C ILE A 120 14.49 16.00 26.80
N LEU A 121 13.98 17.17 26.42
CA LEU A 121 12.61 17.34 25.94
C LEU A 121 12.35 16.51 24.67
N ILE A 122 13.25 16.53 23.69
CA ILE A 122 13.15 15.72 22.47
C ILE A 122 13.16 14.23 22.82
N LEU A 123 14.00 13.79 23.75
CA LEU A 123 14.07 12.41 24.21
C LEU A 123 12.75 11.97 24.84
N ILE A 124 12.12 12.80 25.68
CA ILE A 124 10.79 12.54 26.25
C ILE A 124 9.74 12.37 25.16
N ILE A 125 9.75 13.22 24.13
CA ILE A 125 8.84 13.12 22.98
C ILE A 125 9.07 11.80 22.23
N LEU A 126 10.33 11.43 21.98
CA LEU A 126 10.69 10.22 21.26
C LEU A 126 10.25 8.95 22.01
N VAL A 127 10.41 8.93 23.34
CA VAL A 127 9.89 7.86 24.21
C VAL A 127 8.35 7.80 24.16
N THR A 128 7.69 8.96 24.20
CA THR A 128 6.22 9.05 24.12
C THR A 128 5.70 8.50 22.79
N VAL A 129 6.35 8.85 21.68
CA VAL A 129 6.03 8.36 20.33
C VAL A 129 6.27 6.86 20.25
N ALA A 130 7.41 6.36 20.77
CA ALA A 130 7.69 4.92 20.81
C ALA A 130 6.62 4.14 21.60
N ALA A 131 6.22 4.66 22.77
CA ALA A 131 5.16 4.06 23.57
C ALA A 131 3.81 4.06 22.83
N SER A 132 3.49 5.14 22.10
CA SER A 132 2.30 5.22 21.26
C SER A 132 2.31 4.15 20.16
N TYR A 133 3.43 4.00 19.46
CA TYR A 133 3.56 2.96 18.42
C TYR A 133 3.43 1.54 19.00
N PHE A 134 3.98 1.28 20.18
CA PHE A 134 3.80 -0.04 20.82
C PHE A 134 2.34 -0.35 21.12
N GLN A 135 1.54 0.64 21.56
CA GLN A 135 0.11 0.46 21.77
C GLN A 135 -0.62 0.14 20.45
N VAL A 136 -0.27 0.86 19.38
CA VAL A 136 -0.86 0.65 18.05
C VAL A 136 -0.52 -0.73 17.49
N ILE A 137 0.73 -1.16 17.59
CA ILE A 137 1.20 -2.48 17.11
C ILE A 137 0.46 -3.61 17.84
N LYS A 138 0.20 -3.45 19.14
CA LYS A 138 -0.55 -4.44 19.93
C LYS A 138 -2.03 -4.51 19.53
N ALA A 139 -2.63 -3.36 19.21
CA ALA A 139 -4.04 -3.29 18.81
C ALA A 139 -4.28 -3.77 17.38
N TYR A 140 -3.32 -3.56 16.47
CA TYR A 140 -3.43 -3.91 15.05
C TYR A 140 -2.31 -4.88 14.62
N PRO A 141 -2.43 -6.18 14.94
CA PRO A 141 -1.42 -7.19 14.62
C PRO A 141 -1.38 -7.58 13.13
N LYS A 142 -2.37 -7.17 12.33
CA LYS A 142 -2.39 -7.39 10.88
C LYS A 142 -1.60 -6.29 10.18
N ALA A 143 -0.74 -6.67 9.24
CA ALA A 143 0.05 -5.74 8.43
C ALA A 143 -0.88 -4.83 7.61
N GLY A 144 -0.88 -3.53 7.92
CA GLY A 144 -1.69 -2.51 7.23
C GLY A 144 -1.11 -1.08 7.25
N GLY A 145 -0.09 -0.82 8.06
CA GLY A 145 0.54 0.51 8.14
C GLY A 145 -0.39 1.61 8.68
N ALA A 146 0.14 2.84 8.77
CA ALA A 146 -0.58 3.99 9.33
C ALA A 146 -1.89 4.31 8.58
N TYR A 147 -1.99 4.02 7.29
CA TYR A 147 -3.20 4.22 6.49
C TYR A 147 -4.35 3.31 6.93
N VAL A 148 -4.11 2.02 7.16
CA VAL A 148 -5.17 1.08 7.58
C VAL A 148 -5.64 1.41 9.00
N VAL A 149 -4.72 1.73 9.90
CA VAL A 149 -5.07 2.18 11.26
C VAL A 149 -5.90 3.47 11.20
N ALA A 150 -5.50 4.47 10.43
CA ALA A 150 -6.26 5.71 10.31
C ALA A 150 -7.63 5.50 9.64
N ARG A 151 -7.71 4.62 8.64
CA ARG A 151 -8.96 4.29 7.94
C ARG A 151 -9.96 3.60 8.86
N ASP A 152 -9.49 2.66 9.69
CA ASP A 152 -10.36 1.89 10.58
C ASP A 152 -10.90 2.74 11.75
N ASN A 153 -10.14 3.76 12.20
CA ASN A 153 -10.56 4.63 13.31
C ASN A 153 -11.30 5.90 12.87
N PHE A 154 -10.85 6.55 11.80
CA PHE A 154 -11.30 7.89 11.41
C PHE A 154 -11.95 7.94 10.01
N GLY A 155 -12.00 6.80 9.31
CA GLY A 155 -12.58 6.69 7.99
C GLY A 155 -11.63 7.09 6.84
N PRO A 156 -12.09 6.95 5.57
CA PRO A 156 -11.22 7.03 4.40
C PRO A 156 -10.64 8.43 4.12
N ARG A 157 -11.35 9.49 4.51
CA ARG A 157 -10.94 10.88 4.24
C ARG A 157 -9.72 11.27 5.05
N ILE A 158 -9.67 10.91 6.33
CA ILE A 158 -8.56 11.24 7.23
C ILE A 158 -7.36 10.31 6.96
N ALA A 159 -7.61 9.07 6.54
CA ALA A 159 -6.56 8.12 6.20
C ALA A 159 -5.62 8.63 5.08
N GLN A 160 -6.12 9.45 4.15
CA GLN A 160 -5.30 10.06 3.10
C GLN A 160 -4.17 10.93 3.66
N ILE A 161 -4.37 11.60 4.81
CA ILE A 161 -3.33 12.40 5.46
C ILE A 161 -2.16 11.51 5.87
N ALA A 162 -2.42 10.30 6.39
CA ALA A 162 -1.38 9.34 6.73
C ALA A 162 -0.61 8.86 5.49
N ALA A 163 -1.29 8.67 4.35
CA ALA A 163 -0.65 8.30 3.08
C ALA A 163 0.20 9.44 2.51
N VAL A 164 -0.22 10.70 2.65
CA VAL A 164 0.56 11.86 2.23
C VAL A 164 1.77 12.06 3.15
N ALA A 165 1.59 11.90 4.46
CA ALA A 165 2.67 12.04 5.43
C ALA A 165 3.85 11.09 5.12
N ILE A 166 3.58 9.79 4.89
CA ILE A 166 4.65 8.82 4.58
C ILE A 166 5.31 9.07 3.22
N MET A 167 4.59 9.64 2.26
CA MET A 167 5.16 10.05 0.97
C MET A 167 6.12 11.23 1.12
N ILE A 168 5.74 12.23 1.93
CA ILE A 168 6.58 13.40 2.21
C ILE A 168 7.82 12.97 2.98
N ASP A 169 7.65 12.16 4.02
CA ASP A 169 8.71 11.62 4.86
C ASP A 169 9.81 10.96 4.02
N TYR A 170 9.41 10.04 3.13
CA TYR A 170 10.35 9.36 2.24
C TYR A 170 11.04 10.31 1.25
N THR A 171 10.31 11.28 0.70
CA THR A 171 10.85 12.26 -0.25
C THR A 171 11.88 13.17 0.42
N ILE A 172 11.57 13.66 1.63
CA ILE A 172 12.45 14.52 2.41
C ILE A 172 13.71 13.75 2.81
N THR A 173 13.58 12.52 3.29
CA THR A 173 14.74 11.72 3.71
C THR A 173 15.69 11.42 2.57
N VAL A 174 15.17 11.10 1.38
CA VAL A 174 16.02 10.96 0.17
C VAL A 174 16.69 12.29 -0.19
N ALA A 175 15.95 13.41 -0.14
CA ALA A 175 16.51 14.73 -0.44
C ALA A 175 17.64 15.12 0.52
N VAL A 176 17.44 14.94 1.83
CA VAL A 176 18.43 15.23 2.87
C VAL A 176 19.66 14.33 2.72
N SER A 177 19.46 13.04 2.44
CA SER A 177 20.56 12.11 2.21
C SER A 177 21.42 12.51 1.02
N VAL A 178 20.82 12.97 -0.08
CA VAL A 178 21.56 13.47 -1.25
C VAL A 178 22.26 14.79 -0.96
N ALA A 179 21.60 15.72 -0.26
CA ALA A 179 22.20 17.00 0.12
C ALA A 179 23.45 16.80 1.00
N ALA A 180 23.34 15.96 2.03
CA ALA A 180 24.47 15.60 2.90
C ALA A 180 25.60 14.88 2.13
N GLY A 181 25.25 14.05 1.14
CA GLY A 181 26.23 13.38 0.28
C GLY A 181 27.00 14.33 -0.65
N VAL A 182 26.37 15.42 -1.10
CA VAL A 182 27.03 16.46 -1.90
C VAL A 182 27.92 17.35 -1.03
N ASP A 183 27.47 17.72 0.17
CA ASP A 183 28.26 18.52 1.12
C ASP A 183 29.54 17.80 1.60
N ALA A 184 29.52 16.47 1.60
CA ALA A 184 30.65 15.64 1.99
C ALA A 184 31.77 15.53 0.93
N ILE A 185 31.59 16.11 -0.28
CA ILE A 185 32.55 16.07 -1.40
C ILE A 185 33.11 17.47 -1.66
#